data_AF-A0A946MQF2-F1
#
_entry.id   AF-A0A946MQF2-F1
#
_cell.length_a   1.000
_cell.length_b   1.000
_cell.length_c   1.000
_cell.angle_alpha   90.00
_cell.angle_beta   90.00
_cell.angle_gamma   90.00
#
_symmetry.space_group_name_H-M   'P 1'
#
loop_
_entity.id
_entity.type
_entity.pdbx_description
1 polymer ?
#
loop_
_entity_poly.entity_id
_entity_poly.type
_entity_poly.pdbx_seq_one_letter_code
_entity_poly.pdbx_strand_id
1 'polypeptide(L)'
;MAIELEPNNAWHYRERATIYLENGDLIKAIADCNIAIDLDPNKDRGYFTRGKAYLAKGETANAISDLEKAIEVSNDPALINQAQQLLNEI
;
A
#
# COMPACT_ATOMS: atom_id res chain seq x y z
N MET A 1 -15.10 -11.45 28.62
CA MET A 1 -14.70 -12.62 27.82
C MET A 1 -14.53 -12.12 26.39
N ALA A 2 -13.28 -12.14 25.90
CA ALA A 2 -12.80 -11.85 24.54
C ALA A 2 -13.32 -10.59 23.80
N ILE A 3 -12.60 -9.49 23.97
CA ILE A 3 -12.50 -8.35 23.04
C ILE A 3 -11.53 -8.81 21.91
N GLU A 4 -11.71 -8.27 20.69
CA GLU A 4 -10.80 -8.32 19.51
C GLU A 4 -11.08 -9.37 18.41
N LEU A 5 -12.25 -9.27 17.78
CA LEU A 5 -12.36 -9.36 16.31
C LEU A 5 -12.58 -7.90 15.90
N GLU A 6 -11.63 -7.16 15.32
CA GLU A 6 -11.47 -7.11 13.87
C GLU A 6 -10.03 -6.75 13.42
N PRO A 7 -9.09 -7.73 13.41
CA PRO A 7 -7.84 -7.60 12.66
C PRO A 7 -8.01 -7.65 11.13
N ASN A 8 -9.25 -7.73 10.61
CA ASN A 8 -9.52 -8.20 9.25
C ASN A 8 -9.90 -7.11 8.23
N ASN A 9 -10.31 -5.91 8.65
CA ASN A 9 -10.76 -4.92 7.65
C ASN A 9 -9.60 -4.37 6.81
N ALA A 10 -8.55 -3.87 7.44
CA ALA A 10 -7.42 -3.27 6.72
C ALA A 10 -6.74 -4.27 5.77
N TRP A 11 -6.53 -5.49 6.25
CA TRP A 11 -5.97 -6.57 5.44
C TRP A 11 -6.86 -6.89 4.22
N HIS A 12 -8.19 -6.99 4.40
CA HIS A 12 -9.11 -7.23 3.29
C HIS A 12 -9.08 -6.11 2.23
N TYR A 13 -9.09 -4.85 2.65
CA TYR A 13 -9.00 -3.73 1.71
C TYR A 13 -7.66 -3.74 0.97
N ARG A 14 -6.54 -4.02 1.65
CA ARG A 14 -5.24 -4.13 1.01
C ARG A 14 -5.17 -5.26 -0.01
N GLU A 15 -5.65 -6.45 0.33
CA GLU A 15 -5.65 -7.59 -0.61
C GLU A 15 -6.52 -7.30 -1.83
N ARG A 16 -7.69 -6.69 -1.63
CA ARG A 16 -8.54 -6.27 -2.74
C ARG A 16 -7.90 -5.17 -3.58
N ALA A 17 -7.18 -4.23 -2.96
CA ALA A 17 -6.40 -3.23 -3.67
C ALA A 17 -5.31 -3.85 -4.55
N THR A 18 -4.61 -4.88 -4.05
CA THR A 18 -3.61 -5.64 -4.83
C THR A 18 -4.26 -6.31 -6.04
N ILE A 19 -5.42 -6.95 -5.87
CA ILE A 19 -6.16 -7.56 -6.99
C ILE A 19 -6.60 -6.49 -8.00
N TYR A 20 -7.08 -5.33 -7.55
CA TYR A 20 -7.41 -4.23 -8.47
C TYR A 20 -6.19 -3.68 -9.20
N LEU A 21 -5.04 -3.58 -8.52
CA LEU A 21 -3.78 -3.16 -9.13
C LEU A 21 -3.37 -4.14 -10.25
N GLU A 22 -3.40 -5.44 -9.97
CA GLU A 22 -3.08 -6.49 -10.95
C GLU A 22 -4.03 -6.50 -12.15
N ASN A 23 -5.31 -6.17 -11.92
CA ASN A 23 -6.32 -6.04 -12.97
C ASN A 23 -6.28 -4.69 -13.72
N GLY A 24 -5.41 -3.75 -13.32
CA GLY A 24 -5.34 -2.40 -13.90
C GLY A 24 -6.47 -1.46 -13.46
N ASP A 25 -7.29 -1.85 -12.49
CA ASP A 25 -8.36 -1.07 -11.87
C ASP A 25 -7.78 -0.05 -10.86
N LEU A 26 -6.85 0.80 -11.31
CA LEU A 26 -5.98 1.61 -10.46
C LEU A 26 -6.75 2.56 -9.53
N ILE A 27 -7.88 3.12 -9.98
CA ILE A 27 -8.71 4.00 -9.16
C ILE A 27 -9.27 3.26 -7.94
N LYS A 28 -9.75 2.02 -8.15
CA LYS A 28 -10.26 1.18 -7.05
C LYS A 28 -9.14 0.70 -6.14
N ALA A 29 -7.98 0.37 -6.72
CA ALA A 29 -6.79 0.01 -5.95
C ALA A 29 -6.40 1.14 -4.99
N ILE A 30 -6.32 2.38 -5.49
CA ILE A 30 -6.00 3.56 -4.66
C ILE A 30 -7.06 3.79 -3.58
N ALA A 31 -8.35 3.71 -3.93
CA ALA A 31 -9.44 3.90 -2.97
C ALA A 31 -9.39 2.88 -1.82
N ASP A 32 -9.17 1.60 -2.15
CA ASP A 32 -9.05 0.54 -1.15
C ASP A 32 -7.77 0.67 -0.31
N CYS A 33 -6.66 1.07 -0.93
CA CYS A 33 -5.45 1.40 -0.18
C CYS A 33 -5.67 2.53 0.82
N ASN A 34 -6.43 3.58 0.48
CA ASN A 34 -6.75 4.67 1.41
C ASN A 34 -7.47 4.12 2.64
N ILE A 35 -8.50 3.30 2.42
CA ILE A 35 -9.26 2.67 3.50
C ILE A 35 -8.34 1.76 4.33
N ALA A 36 -7.49 0.95 3.69
CA ALA A 36 -6.53 0.11 4.39
C ALA A 36 -5.59 0.94 5.27
N ILE A 37 -4.98 2.01 4.75
CA ILE A 37 -4.06 2.90 5.48
C ILE A 37 -4.74 3.59 6.67
N ASP A 38 -6.01 3.97 6.53
CA ASP A 38 -6.78 4.60 7.61
C ASP A 38 -7.12 3.61 8.74
N LEU A 39 -7.31 2.33 8.39
CA LEU A 39 -7.71 1.27 9.31
C LEU A 39 -6.53 0.48 9.92
N ASP A 40 -5.37 0.41 9.27
CA ASP A 40 -4.28 -0.52 9.65
C ASP A 40 -3.27 0.07 10.65
N PRO A 41 -2.81 -0.71 11.65
CA PRO A 41 -1.50 -0.52 12.27
C PRO A 41 -0.30 -0.81 11.33
N ASN A 42 -0.44 -1.66 10.32
CA ASN A 42 0.59 -1.99 9.31
C ASN A 42 0.42 -1.16 8.02
N LYS A 43 0.54 0.16 8.16
CA LYS A 43 0.32 1.09 7.04
C LYS A 43 1.34 0.95 5.92
N ASP A 44 2.50 0.37 6.18
CA ASP A 44 3.61 0.20 5.23
C ASP A 44 3.18 -0.49 3.94
N ARG A 45 2.48 -1.63 4.04
CA ARG A 45 1.99 -2.35 2.85
C ARG A 45 0.87 -1.61 2.13
N GLY A 46 0.04 -0.87 2.87
CA GLY A 46 -0.99 -0.01 2.29
C GLY A 46 -0.38 1.09 1.42
N TYR A 47 0.60 1.82 1.96
CA TYR A 47 1.36 2.83 1.22
C TYR A 47 2.12 2.23 0.04
N PHE A 48 2.79 1.09 0.22
CA PHE A 48 3.52 0.43 -0.87
C PHE A 48 2.60 0.05 -2.04
N THR A 49 1.46 -0.59 -1.78
CA THR A 49 0.50 -0.95 -2.84
C THR A 49 -0.08 0.30 -3.51
N ARG A 50 -0.36 1.37 -2.75
CA ARG A 50 -0.87 2.63 -3.30
C ARG A 50 0.18 3.32 -4.17
N GLY A 51 1.43 3.32 -3.74
CA GLY A 51 2.57 3.83 -4.52
C GLY A 51 2.71 3.11 -5.86
N LYS A 52 2.62 1.76 -5.86
CA LYS A 52 2.60 0.98 -7.11
C LYS A 52 1.40 1.34 -8.00
N ALA A 53 0.23 1.56 -7.42
CA ALA A 53 -0.96 1.96 -8.18
C ALA A 53 -0.80 3.36 -8.79
N TYR A 54 -0.19 4.30 -8.07
CA TYR A 54 0.15 5.62 -8.60
C TYR A 54 1.19 5.55 -9.72
N LEU A 55 2.22 4.70 -9.63
CA LEU A 55 3.17 4.47 -10.73
C LEU A 55 2.48 3.97 -11.97
N ALA A 56 1.63 2.94 -11.84
CA ALA A 56 0.87 2.39 -12.95
C ALA A 56 -0.07 3.44 -13.59
N LYS A 57 -0.51 4.44 -12.82
CA LYS A 57 -1.36 5.55 -13.29
C LYS A 57 -0.55 6.69 -13.93
N GLY A 58 0.78 6.68 -13.83
CA GLY A 58 1.67 7.76 -14.27
C GLY A 58 1.77 8.92 -13.27
N GLU A 59 1.27 8.77 -12.05
CA GLU A 59 1.34 9.77 -10.99
C GLU A 59 2.61 9.60 -10.15
N THR A 60 3.77 9.76 -10.81
CA THR A 60 5.09 9.45 -10.25
C THR A 60 5.39 10.16 -8.92
N ALA A 61 5.01 11.44 -8.79
CA ALA A 61 5.25 12.19 -7.55
C ALA A 61 4.47 11.60 -6.35
N ASN A 62 3.21 11.20 -6.57
CA ASN A 62 2.40 10.55 -5.53
C ASN A 62 2.97 9.17 -5.18
N ALA A 63 3.46 8.45 -6.19
CA ALA A 63 4.10 7.17 -5.97
C ALA A 63 5.37 7.25 -5.13
N ILE A 64 6.27 8.19 -5.43
CA ILE A 64 7.51 8.40 -4.66
C ILE A 64 7.15 8.69 -3.20
N SER A 65 6.24 9.63 -2.98
CA SER A 65 5.81 10.01 -1.63
C SER A 65 5.26 8.82 -0.84
N ASP A 66 4.48 7.94 -1.48
CA ASP A 66 3.94 6.75 -0.84
C ASP A 66 5.00 5.67 -0.58
N LEU A 67 5.91 5.44 -1.51
CA LEU A 67 7.01 4.47 -1.33
C LEU A 67 7.97 4.92 -0.21
N GLU A 68 8.28 6.21 -0.13
CA GLU A 68 9.05 6.78 0.98
C GLU A 68 8.32 6.61 2.31
N LYS A 69 7.01 6.85 2.34
CA LYS A 69 6.21 6.65 3.54
C LYS A 69 6.16 5.18 3.96
N ALA A 70 6.08 4.27 2.99
CA ALA A 70 6.15 2.84 3.24
C ALA A 70 7.47 2.44 3.91
N ILE A 71 8.60 2.98 3.45
CA ILE A 71 9.92 2.77 4.07
C ILE A 71 9.97 3.35 5.49
N GLU A 72 9.48 4.57 5.67
CA GLU A 72 9.51 5.28 6.96
C GLU A 72 8.77 4.51 8.07
N VAL A 73 7.65 3.88 7.73
CA VAL A 73 6.77 3.23 8.72
C VAL A 73 6.93 1.71 8.79
N SER A 74 7.77 1.11 7.95
CA SER A 74 7.98 -0.34 7.93
C SER A 74 9.09 -0.78 8.89
N ASN A 75 8.88 -1.94 9.51
CA ASN A 75 9.93 -2.69 10.20
C ASN A 75 10.33 -3.96 9.42
N ASP A 76 9.81 -4.15 8.19
CA ASP A 76 10.08 -5.29 7.32
C ASP A 76 11.19 -4.94 6.31
N PRO A 77 12.41 -5.47 6.47
CA PRO A 77 13.52 -5.15 5.57
C PRO A 77 13.25 -5.57 4.12
N ALA A 78 12.44 -6.62 3.90
CA ALA A 78 12.13 -7.06 2.55
C ALA A 78 11.25 -6.03 1.83
N LEU A 79 10.28 -5.44 2.54
CA LEU A 79 9.43 -4.37 2.00
C LEU A 79 10.24 -3.11 1.74
N ILE A 80 11.10 -2.72 2.67
CA ILE A 80 11.98 -1.56 2.53
C ILE A 80 12.85 -1.69 1.27
N ASN A 81 13.49 -2.85 1.08
CA ASN A 81 14.34 -3.10 -0.08
C ASN A 81 13.54 -3.05 -1.39
N GLN A 82 12.32 -3.60 -1.42
CA GLN A 82 11.45 -3.54 -2.59
C GLN A 82 11.02 -2.10 -2.92
N ALA A 83 10.66 -1.31 -1.91
CA ALA A 83 10.28 0.09 -2.09
C ALA A 83 11.46 0.93 -2.59
N GLN A 84 12.65 0.72 -2.04
CA GLN A 84 13.89 1.38 -2.49
C GLN A 84 14.26 0.98 -3.92
N GLN A 85 14.11 -0.30 -4.27
CA GLN A 85 14.35 -0.75 -5.64
C GLN A 85 13.41 -0.02 -6.61
N LEU A 86 12.11 0.03 -6.32
CA LEU A 86 11.15 0.76 -7.15
C LEU A 86 11.51 2.26 -7.25
N LEU A 87 11.91 2.89 -6.14
CA LEU A 87 12.34 4.29 -6.15
C LEU A 87 13.56 4.55 -7.05
N ASN A 88 14.47 3.58 -7.17
CA ASN A 88 15.65 3.69 -8.04
C ASN A 88 15.33 3.45 -9.54
N GLU A 89 14.17 2.87 -9.85
CA GLU A 89 13.73 2.55 -11.21
C GLU A 89 12.85 3.66 -11.84
N ILE A 90 12.50 4.68 -11.07
CA ILE A 90 11.70 5.85 -11.45
C ILE A 90 12.58 6.98 -11.99
#